data_AF-A0A192H4U6-F1
#
_entry.id   AF-A0A192H4U6-F1
#
_cell.length_a   1.000
_cell.length_b   1.000
_cell.length_c   1.000
_cell.angle_alpha   90.00
_cell.angle_beta   90.00
_cell.angle_gamma   90.00
#
_symmetry.space_group_name_H-M   'P 1'
#
loop_
_entity.id
_entity.type
_entity.pdbx_description
1 polymer ?
#
loop_
_entity_poly.entity_id
_entity_poly.type
_entity_poly.pdbx_seq_one_letter_code
_entity_poly.pdbx_strand_id
1 'polypeptide(L)'
;MIFLGPLYQLVVEQYAAHINHFPLIRLIFYSVDKTMLYFLFFLVIRWLFIIRRHLQLRRWSFWRHELLLYLFVFYLMLLYALTVFRGIYFPKQLVTHLALPRGEINLRPFVETMKLTQGQSIVDFIYNLYGNILWFVPFGFGLGVITRRKNWLLSLIPVILFSAIVSLSIETCQYFLSTGIADIDDLIFNTIGGLLGFCGYGVWRLVKRIWRKHK
;
A
#
# COMPACT_ATOMS: atom_id res chain seq x y z
N MET A 1 4.47 -17.18 -10.99
CA MET A 1 5.27 -15.94 -11.05
C MET A 1 5.90 -15.89 -12.42
N ILE A 2 5.89 -14.73 -13.08
CA ILE A 2 6.38 -14.55 -14.45
C ILE A 2 7.86 -14.14 -14.46
N PHE A 3 8.25 -13.20 -13.59
CA PHE A 3 9.57 -12.58 -13.57
C PHE A 3 10.44 -13.10 -12.43
N LEU A 4 9.88 -13.15 -11.22
CA LEU A 4 10.61 -13.48 -9.99
C LEU A 4 10.64 -14.98 -9.67
N GLY A 5 10.12 -15.83 -10.55
CA GLY A 5 10.08 -17.29 -10.34
C GLY A 5 11.45 -17.90 -10.03
N PRO A 6 12.48 -17.67 -10.87
CA PRO A 6 13.82 -18.21 -10.61
C PRO A 6 14.43 -17.71 -9.30
N LEU A 7 14.31 -16.41 -9.02
CA LEU A 7 14.81 -15.82 -7.77
C LEU A 7 14.09 -16.39 -6.54
N TYR A 8 12.78 -16.58 -6.63
CA TYR A 8 11.99 -17.18 -5.56
C TYR A 8 12.45 -18.62 -5.27
N GLN A 9 12.75 -19.43 -6.28
CA GLN A 9 13.26 -20.79 -6.08
C GLN A 9 14.61 -20.81 -5.34
N LEU A 10 15.53 -19.90 -5.68
CA LEU A 10 16.80 -19.76 -4.94
C LEU A 10 16.57 -19.45 -3.46
N VAL A 11 15.62 -18.56 -3.16
CA VAL A 11 15.24 -18.24 -1.77
C VAL A 11 14.61 -19.44 -1.06
N VAL A 12 13.80 -20.23 -1.77
CA VAL A 12 13.21 -21.48 -1.24
C VAL A 12 14.31 -22.48 -0.89
N GLU A 13 15.19 -22.78 -1.82
CA GLU A 13 16.26 -23.76 -1.63
C GLU A 13 17.17 -23.41 -0.45
N GLN A 14 17.46 -22.12 -0.25
CA GLN A 14 18.38 -21.68 0.79
C GLN A 14 17.71 -21.49 2.17
N TYR A 15 16.45 -21.05 2.22
CA TYR A 15 15.84 -20.57 3.47
C TYR A 15 14.55 -21.30 3.89
N ALA A 16 13.96 -22.15 3.05
CA ALA A 16 12.68 -22.78 3.39
C ALA A 16 12.73 -23.66 4.64
N ALA A 17 13.86 -24.32 4.90
CA ALA A 17 14.05 -25.14 6.10
C ALA A 17 14.36 -24.34 7.38
N HIS A 18 14.68 -23.04 7.25
CA HIS A 18 15.19 -22.22 8.35
C HIS A 18 14.24 -21.11 8.79
N ILE A 19 13.22 -20.78 7.99
CA ILE A 19 12.28 -19.68 8.25
C ILE A 19 10.86 -20.21 8.37
N ASN A 20 10.30 -20.15 9.57
CA ASN A 20 8.93 -20.61 9.87
C ASN A 20 7.82 -19.81 9.14
N HIS A 21 8.10 -18.58 8.68
CA HIS A 21 7.14 -17.70 8.00
C HIS A 21 7.32 -17.65 6.47
N PHE A 22 7.70 -18.76 5.86
CA PHE A 22 7.88 -18.84 4.40
C PHE A 22 6.64 -18.46 3.55
N PRO A 23 5.39 -18.67 4.00
CA PRO A 23 4.20 -18.19 3.27
C PRO A 23 4.18 -16.67 3.05
N LEU A 24 4.68 -15.88 4.01
CA LEU A 24 4.76 -14.42 3.87
C LEU A 24 5.76 -14.03 2.79
N ILE A 25 6.91 -14.69 2.75
CA ILE A 25 7.92 -14.50 1.70
C ILE A 25 7.29 -14.80 0.34
N ARG A 26 6.60 -15.94 0.20
CA ARG A 26 5.89 -16.29 -1.04
C ARG A 26 4.88 -15.21 -1.44
N LEU A 27 4.10 -14.69 -0.49
CA LEU A 27 3.14 -13.63 -0.73
C LEU A 27 3.81 -12.36 -1.25
N ILE A 28 4.93 -11.94 -0.65
CA ILE A 28 5.69 -10.77 -1.08
C ILE A 28 6.20 -10.96 -2.51
N PHE A 29 6.88 -12.07 -2.79
CA PHE A 29 7.37 -12.38 -4.14
C PHE A 29 6.25 -12.40 -5.16
N TYR A 30 5.13 -13.04 -4.83
CA TYR A 30 3.98 -13.15 -5.71
C TYR A 30 3.34 -11.79 -6.00
N SER A 31 3.25 -10.94 -4.99
CA SER A 31 2.68 -9.60 -5.09
C SER A 31 3.59 -8.64 -5.85
N VAL A 32 4.90 -8.65 -5.59
CA VAL A 32 5.86 -7.84 -6.37
C VAL A 32 5.85 -8.27 -7.83
N ASP A 33 5.87 -9.57 -8.10
CA ASP A 33 5.90 -10.11 -9.46
C ASP A 33 4.68 -9.69 -10.29
N LYS A 34 3.46 -9.76 -9.72
CA LYS A 34 2.26 -9.28 -10.42
C LYS A 34 2.22 -7.75 -10.49
N THR A 35 2.69 -7.03 -9.48
CA THR A 35 2.79 -5.57 -9.54
C THR A 35 3.71 -5.15 -10.69
N MET A 36 4.84 -5.83 -10.89
CA MET A 36 5.72 -5.60 -12.05
C MET A 36 4.95 -5.78 -13.36
N LEU A 37 4.18 -6.87 -13.50
CA LEU A 37 3.36 -7.12 -14.69
C LEU A 37 2.37 -5.96 -14.97
N TYR A 38 1.54 -5.60 -13.99
CA TYR A 38 0.52 -4.56 -14.16
C TYR A 38 1.12 -3.17 -14.32
N PHE A 39 2.29 -2.93 -13.73
CA PHE A 39 3.01 -1.68 -13.88
C PHE A 39 3.54 -1.49 -15.30
N LEU A 40 3.95 -2.56 -16.01
CA LEU A 40 4.31 -2.47 -17.43
C LEU A 40 3.15 -1.98 -18.30
N PHE A 41 1.93 -2.48 -18.07
CA PHE A 41 0.74 -1.97 -18.76
C PHE A 41 0.50 -0.50 -18.46
N PHE A 42 0.64 -0.09 -17.20
CA PHE A 42 0.55 1.32 -16.81
C PHE A 42 1.59 2.19 -17.54
N LEU A 43 2.85 1.75 -17.65
CA LEU A 43 3.89 2.48 -18.36
C LEU A 43 3.54 2.69 -19.84
N VAL A 44 3.01 1.65 -20.51
CA VAL A 44 2.57 1.74 -21.90
C VAL A 44 1.43 2.76 -22.05
N ILE A 45 0.40 2.67 -21.20
CA ILE A 45 -0.74 3.61 -21.21
C ILE A 45 -0.27 5.05 -20.95
N ARG A 46 0.62 5.23 -19.96
CA ARG A 46 1.15 6.55 -19.59
C ARG A 46 2.00 7.15 -20.69
N TRP A 47 2.83 6.35 -21.34
CA TRP A 47 3.63 6.77 -22.49
C TRP A 47 2.75 7.24 -23.66
N LEU A 48 1.71 6.47 -24.00
CA LEU A 48 0.72 6.85 -25.02
C LEU A 48 0.01 8.17 -24.66
N PHE A 49 -0.35 8.36 -23.38
CA PHE A 49 -0.97 9.60 -22.90
C PHE A 49 -0.03 10.81 -23.04
N ILE A 50 1.25 10.67 -22.69
CA ILE A 50 2.25 11.75 -22.76
C ILE A 50 2.46 12.19 -24.22
N ILE A 51 2.60 11.24 -25.14
CA ILE A 51 2.75 11.51 -26.57
C ILE A 51 1.51 12.22 -27.12
N ARG A 52 0.31 11.69 -26.84
CA ARG A 52 -0.96 12.28 -27.30
C ARG A 52 -1.19 13.70 -26.79
N ARG A 53 -0.72 14.00 -25.58
CA ARG A 53 -0.87 15.33 -24.96
C ARG A 53 0.26 16.29 -25.34
N HIS A 54 1.21 15.88 -26.18
CA HIS A 54 2.40 16.67 -26.56
C HIS A 54 3.10 17.31 -25.35
N LEU A 55 3.13 16.60 -24.21
CA LEU A 55 3.73 17.16 -22.99
C LEU A 55 5.25 17.34 -23.20
N GLN A 56 5.80 18.37 -22.56
CA GLN A 56 7.19 18.81 -22.77
C GLN A 56 8.22 17.77 -22.27
N LEU A 57 8.52 16.77 -23.09
CA LEU A 57 9.52 15.71 -22.82
C LEU A 57 10.94 16.25 -22.57
N ARG A 58 11.22 17.50 -22.95
CA ARG A 58 12.56 18.08 -22.90
C ARG A 58 12.93 18.70 -21.55
N ARG A 59 11.97 18.93 -20.64
CA ARG A 59 12.24 19.63 -19.37
C ARG A 59 12.63 18.65 -18.27
N TRP A 60 13.80 18.80 -17.64
CA TRP A 60 14.22 17.94 -16.52
C TRP A 60 13.23 17.91 -15.34
N SER A 61 12.54 19.04 -15.10
CA SER A 61 11.48 19.11 -14.10
C SER A 61 10.34 18.12 -14.38
N PHE A 62 10.02 17.85 -15.65
CA PHE A 62 8.96 16.91 -16.03
C PHE A 62 9.30 15.49 -15.56
N TRP A 63 10.49 14.99 -15.92
CA TRP A 63 10.95 13.65 -15.55
C TRP A 63 11.03 13.41 -14.05
N ARG A 64 11.34 14.45 -13.25
CA ARG A 64 11.29 14.35 -11.78
C ARG A 64 9.87 14.10 -11.26
N HIS A 65 8.86 14.75 -11.84
CA HIS A 65 7.46 14.54 -11.42
C HIS A 65 6.96 13.17 -11.90
N GLU A 66 7.32 12.76 -13.12
CA GLU A 66 6.99 11.42 -13.64
C GLU A 66 7.60 10.31 -12.79
N LEU A 67 8.88 10.43 -12.40
CA LEU A 67 9.51 9.43 -11.53
C LEU A 67 8.79 9.29 -10.18
N LEU A 68 8.42 10.41 -9.54
CA LEU A 68 7.66 10.38 -8.29
C LEU A 68 6.27 9.76 -8.48
N LEU A 69 5.60 10.05 -9.60
CA LEU A 69 4.33 9.44 -9.96
C LEU A 69 4.49 7.91 -10.14
N TYR A 70 5.53 7.48 -10.84
CA TYR A 70 5.82 6.07 -11.12
C TYR A 70 6.08 5.29 -9.84
N LEU A 71 6.91 5.83 -8.95
CA LEU A 71 7.15 5.25 -7.63
C LEU A 71 5.87 5.17 -6.80
N PHE A 72 5.06 6.23 -6.79
CA PHE A 72 3.83 6.28 -6.02
C PHE A 72 2.77 5.30 -6.56
N VAL A 73 2.60 5.21 -7.88
CA VAL A 73 1.68 4.26 -8.53
C VAL A 73 2.14 2.82 -8.32
N PHE A 74 3.43 2.53 -8.48
CA PHE A 74 3.98 1.20 -8.21
C PHE A 74 3.72 0.79 -6.76
N TYR A 75 3.99 1.68 -5.82
CA TYR A 75 3.70 1.47 -4.40
C TYR A 75 2.21 1.21 -4.14
N LEU A 76 1.30 2.01 -4.70
CA LEU A 76 -0.14 1.80 -4.54
C LEU A 76 -0.60 0.46 -5.14
N MET A 77 -0.09 0.10 -6.32
CA MET A 77 -0.36 -1.21 -6.92
C MET A 77 0.18 -2.34 -6.03
N LEU A 78 1.36 -2.18 -5.44
CA LEU A 78 1.94 -3.14 -4.52
C LEU A 78 1.12 -3.27 -3.23
N LEU A 79 0.62 -2.16 -2.69
CA LEU A 79 -0.25 -2.14 -1.51
C LEU A 79 -1.49 -2.99 -1.76
N TYR A 80 -2.24 -2.72 -2.83
CA TYR A 80 -3.40 -3.52 -3.22
C TYR A 80 -3.05 -4.98 -3.55
N ALA A 81 -1.91 -5.21 -4.20
CA ALA A 81 -1.43 -6.54 -4.50
C ALA A 81 -1.21 -7.38 -3.22
N LEU A 82 -0.69 -6.76 -2.16
CA LEU A 82 -0.41 -7.39 -0.87
C LEU A 82 -1.65 -7.54 0.00
N THR A 83 -2.55 -6.56 0.04
CA THR A 83 -3.70 -6.53 0.95
C THR A 83 -4.95 -7.15 0.35
N VAL A 84 -5.35 -6.68 -0.84
CA VAL A 84 -6.60 -7.07 -1.50
C VAL A 84 -6.41 -8.34 -2.32
N PHE A 85 -5.45 -8.36 -3.24
CA PHE A 85 -5.36 -9.43 -4.22
C PHE A 85 -4.55 -10.63 -3.73
N ARG A 86 -4.66 -10.99 -2.44
CA ARG A 86 -3.96 -12.13 -1.84
C ARG A 86 -4.31 -13.41 -2.60
N GLY A 87 -3.31 -14.02 -3.25
CA GLY A 87 -3.52 -15.23 -4.06
C GLY A 87 -4.18 -15.03 -5.44
N ILE A 88 -4.52 -13.80 -5.82
CA ILE A 88 -5.06 -13.46 -7.14
C ILE A 88 -3.93 -12.85 -7.99
N TYR A 89 -3.58 -13.54 -9.07
CA TYR A 89 -2.57 -13.06 -10.03
C TYR A 89 -3.21 -12.43 -11.25
N PHE A 90 -4.16 -13.14 -11.88
CA PHE A 90 -4.82 -12.76 -13.12
C PHE A 90 -6.30 -12.44 -12.88
N PRO A 91 -6.91 -11.56 -13.70
CA PRO A 91 -8.33 -11.21 -13.55
C PRO A 91 -9.27 -12.42 -13.65
N LYS A 92 -8.90 -13.45 -14.43
CA LYS A 92 -9.66 -14.70 -14.55
C LYS A 92 -9.81 -15.49 -13.24
N GLN A 93 -9.01 -15.17 -12.23
CA GLN A 93 -9.07 -15.78 -10.89
C GLN A 93 -9.95 -14.99 -9.93
N LEU A 94 -10.50 -13.84 -10.37
CA LEU A 94 -11.46 -13.09 -9.56
C LEU A 94 -12.75 -13.90 -9.44
N VAL A 95 -13.06 -14.29 -8.21
CA VAL A 95 -14.35 -14.87 -7.85
C VAL A 95 -15.03 -13.84 -6.97
N THR A 96 -16.19 -13.35 -7.40
CA THR A 96 -17.01 -12.43 -6.61
C THR A 96 -18.14 -13.21 -5.95
N HIS A 97 -18.17 -13.20 -4.63
CA HIS A 97 -19.22 -13.86 -3.87
C HIS A 97 -20.36 -12.85 -3.65
N LEU A 98 -21.32 -12.79 -4.58
CA LEU A 98 -22.50 -11.90 -4.46
C LEU A 98 -23.57 -12.46 -3.51
N ALA A 99 -23.54 -13.77 -3.21
CA ALA A 99 -24.39 -14.43 -2.22
C ALA A 99 -23.60 -14.63 -0.92
N LEU A 100 -23.61 -13.64 -0.04
CA LEU A 100 -22.69 -13.53 1.09
C LEU A 100 -23.17 -14.30 2.33
N PRO A 101 -22.32 -15.14 2.96
CA PRO A 101 -22.48 -15.51 4.36
C PRO A 101 -22.29 -14.25 5.22
N ARG A 102 -23.21 -13.98 6.15
CA ARG A 102 -23.31 -12.73 6.94
C ARG A 102 -22.21 -12.53 8.02
N GLY A 103 -21.07 -13.22 7.91
CA GLY A 103 -20.12 -13.40 9.02
C GLY A 103 -18.74 -12.75 8.88
N GLU A 104 -18.46 -12.03 7.79
CA GLU A 104 -17.07 -11.60 7.45
C GLU A 104 -16.79 -10.10 7.64
N ILE A 105 -17.65 -9.35 8.35
CA ILE A 105 -17.42 -7.92 8.64
C ILE A 105 -17.34 -7.69 10.15
N ASN A 106 -16.19 -7.20 10.60
CA ASN A 106 -15.96 -6.72 11.96
C ASN A 106 -16.21 -5.21 12.04
N LEU A 107 -17.37 -4.82 12.55
CA LEU A 107 -17.72 -3.40 12.75
C LEU A 107 -17.56 -2.93 14.20
N ARG A 108 -17.11 -3.81 15.10
CA ARG A 108 -16.92 -3.48 16.52
C ARG A 108 -15.47 -3.08 16.76
N PRO A 109 -15.18 -1.78 16.90
CA PRO A 109 -13.81 -1.32 16.99
C PRO A 109 -13.13 -1.87 18.23
N PHE A 110 -11.87 -2.25 18.06
CA PHE A 110 -10.90 -2.76 19.04
C PHE A 110 -11.26 -4.09 19.70
N VAL A 111 -12.42 -4.69 19.39
CA VAL A 111 -12.83 -5.95 20.03
C VAL A 111 -11.98 -7.12 19.57
N GLU A 112 -11.83 -7.32 18.25
CA GLU A 112 -11.02 -8.41 17.71
C GLU A 112 -9.53 -8.15 17.94
N THR A 113 -9.09 -6.90 17.77
CA THR A 113 -7.72 -6.47 18.09
C THR A 113 -7.35 -6.74 19.56
N MET A 114 -8.25 -6.48 20.52
CA MET A 114 -8.00 -6.78 21.93
C MET A 114 -8.06 -8.29 22.24
N LYS A 115 -8.80 -9.11 21.50
CA LYS A 115 -8.75 -10.57 21.66
C LYS A 115 -7.38 -11.13 21.27
N LEU A 116 -6.72 -10.54 20.28
CA LEU A 116 -5.36 -10.94 19.88
C LEU A 116 -4.32 -10.72 21.00
N THR A 117 -4.54 -9.75 21.90
CA THR A 117 -3.65 -9.54 23.06
C THR A 117 -3.85 -10.59 24.16
N GLN A 118 -5.01 -11.25 24.18
CA GLN A 118 -5.36 -12.31 25.15
C GLN A 118 -5.10 -13.72 24.60
N GLY A 119 -4.78 -13.85 23.31
CA GLY A 119 -4.47 -15.12 22.63
C GLY A 119 -3.00 -15.56 22.72
N GLN A 120 -2.64 -16.64 22.01
CA GLN A 120 -1.31 -17.27 22.06
C GLN A 120 -0.19 -16.58 21.25
N SER A 121 -0.48 -15.51 20.50
CA SER A 121 0.51 -14.88 19.62
C SER A 121 0.43 -13.36 19.65
N ILE A 122 1.05 -12.75 20.66
CA ILE A 122 1.33 -11.30 20.68
C ILE A 122 2.02 -10.81 19.39
N VAL A 123 2.73 -11.72 18.70
CA VAL A 123 3.33 -11.53 17.38
C VAL A 123 2.27 -11.20 16.32
N ASP A 124 1.11 -11.87 16.32
CA ASP A 124 0.04 -11.63 15.35
C ASP A 124 -0.67 -10.29 15.63
N PHE A 125 -0.83 -9.93 16.90
CA PHE A 125 -1.29 -8.60 17.31
C PHE A 125 -0.35 -7.50 16.81
N ILE A 126 0.95 -7.63 17.06
CA ILE A 126 1.97 -6.67 16.60
C ILE A 126 1.96 -6.59 15.08
N TYR A 127 1.90 -7.73 14.40
CA TYR A 127 1.90 -7.78 12.94
C TYR A 127 0.67 -7.10 12.34
N ASN A 128 -0.52 -7.35 12.87
CA ASN A 128 -1.75 -6.74 12.39
C ASN A 128 -1.75 -5.21 12.64
N LEU A 129 -1.49 -4.81 13.89
CA LEU A 129 -1.49 -3.40 14.30
C LEU A 129 -0.43 -2.59 13.54
N TYR A 130 0.84 -2.99 13.65
CA TYR A 130 1.94 -2.23 13.04
C TYR A 130 1.97 -2.43 11.52
N GLY A 131 1.59 -3.59 11.00
CA GLY A 131 1.54 -3.84 9.57
C GLY A 131 0.64 -2.84 8.86
N ASN A 132 -0.61 -2.70 9.30
CA ASN A 132 -1.59 -1.80 8.70
C ASN A 132 -1.13 -0.33 8.78
N ILE A 133 -0.66 0.11 9.94
CA ILE A 133 -0.10 1.46 10.11
C ILE A 133 1.09 1.69 9.15
N LEU A 134 2.08 0.79 9.15
CA LEU A 134 3.32 0.95 8.39
C LEU A 134 3.08 0.96 6.89
N TRP A 135 2.12 0.16 6.40
CA TRP A 135 1.78 0.15 4.98
C TRP A 135 1.28 1.50 4.48
N PHE A 136 0.60 2.30 5.32
CA PHE A 136 0.06 3.61 4.94
C PHE A 136 1.00 4.79 5.21
N VAL A 137 2.12 4.59 5.93
CA VAL A 137 3.12 5.66 6.15
C VAL A 137 3.68 6.22 4.82
N PRO A 138 4.11 5.39 3.84
CA PRO A 138 4.57 5.91 2.55
C PRO A 138 3.46 6.64 1.78
N PHE A 139 2.20 6.19 1.89
CA PHE A 139 1.06 6.86 1.28
C PHE A 139 0.89 8.29 1.80
N GLY A 140 0.84 8.47 3.12
CA GLY A 140 0.73 9.77 3.77
C GLY A 140 1.88 10.71 3.43
N PHE A 141 3.11 10.20 3.43
CA PHE A 141 4.29 10.96 3.04
C PHE A 141 4.20 11.41 1.57
N GLY A 142 3.82 10.49 0.67
CA GLY A 142 3.63 10.75 -0.76
C GLY A 142 2.58 11.83 -1.04
N LEU A 143 1.44 11.79 -0.34
CA LEU A 143 0.43 12.84 -0.42
C LEU A 143 0.97 14.22 -0.04
N GLY A 144 1.83 14.30 0.98
CA GLY A 144 2.53 15.52 1.35
C GLY A 144 3.44 16.06 0.24
N VAL A 145 4.21 15.17 -0.38
CA VAL A 145 5.13 15.49 -1.50
C VAL A 145 4.38 15.97 -2.75
N ILE A 146 3.20 15.42 -3.02
CA ILE A 146 2.37 15.76 -4.18
C ILE A 146 1.64 17.09 -3.96
N THR A 147 0.99 17.26 -2.80
CA THR A 147 0.10 18.41 -2.57
C THR A 147 0.88 19.72 -2.36
N ARG A 148 2.10 19.65 -1.79
CA ARG A 148 3.05 20.78 -1.62
C ARG A 148 2.45 22.09 -1.08
N ARG A 149 1.36 22.05 -0.29
CA ARG A 149 0.69 23.26 0.18
C ARG A 149 1.62 24.13 1.05
N LYS A 150 1.50 25.46 0.91
CA LYS A 150 2.26 26.42 1.71
C LYS A 150 2.00 26.23 3.19
N ASN A 151 0.72 26.19 3.58
CA ASN A 151 0.28 25.79 4.91
C ASN A 151 0.00 24.28 4.93
N TRP A 152 0.87 23.53 5.62
CA TRP A 152 0.79 22.07 5.66
C TRP A 152 -0.39 21.58 6.51
N LEU A 153 -0.79 22.33 7.54
CA LEU A 153 -1.94 21.99 8.41
C LEU A 153 -3.25 21.91 7.63
N LEU A 154 -3.42 22.75 6.61
CA LEU A 154 -4.58 22.70 5.69
C LEU A 154 -4.63 21.44 4.82
N SER A 155 -3.63 20.57 4.90
CA SER A 155 -3.61 19.28 4.19
C SER A 155 -3.92 18.10 5.12
N LEU A 156 -4.03 18.31 6.44
CA LEU A 156 -4.34 17.24 7.40
C LEU A 156 -5.70 16.59 7.09
N ILE A 157 -6.75 17.40 6.97
CA ILE A 157 -8.10 16.89 6.67
C ILE A 157 -8.13 16.13 5.34
N PRO A 158 -7.62 16.68 4.21
CA PRO A 158 -7.52 15.91 2.97
C PRO A 158 -6.76 14.60 3.12
N VAL A 159 -5.64 14.57 3.83
CA VAL A 159 -4.84 13.35 4.02
C VAL A 159 -5.61 12.30 4.80
N ILE A 160 -6.28 12.69 5.89
CA ILE A 160 -7.11 11.77 6.68
C ILE A 160 -8.23 11.21 5.79
N LEU A 161 -8.93 12.06 5.05
CA LEU A 161 -10.01 11.64 4.16
C LEU A 161 -9.50 10.70 3.05
N PHE A 162 -8.40 11.03 2.38
CA PHE A 162 -7.83 10.17 1.34
C PHE A 162 -7.34 8.84 1.91
N SER A 163 -6.74 8.83 3.11
CA SER A 163 -6.29 7.60 3.77
C SER A 163 -7.48 6.72 4.15
N ALA A 164 -8.53 7.31 4.72
CA ALA A 164 -9.76 6.61 5.06
C ALA A 164 -10.47 6.07 3.81
N ILE A 165 -10.54 6.84 2.72
CA ILE A 165 -11.14 6.39 1.45
C ILE A 165 -10.36 5.21 0.86
N VAL A 166 -9.02 5.33 0.80
CA VAL A 166 -8.17 4.25 0.27
C VAL A 166 -8.29 3.01 1.14
N SER A 167 -8.29 3.16 2.47
CA SER A 167 -8.48 2.02 3.36
C SER A 167 -9.87 1.40 3.22
N LEU A 168 -10.93 2.21 3.15
CA LEU A 168 -12.29 1.73 2.94
C LEU A 168 -12.39 0.95 1.63
N SER A 169 -11.74 1.40 0.55
CA SER A 169 -11.69 0.64 -0.69
C SER A 169 -10.95 -0.69 -0.56
N ILE A 170 -9.90 -0.78 0.28
CA ILE A 170 -9.21 -2.04 0.57
C ILE A 170 -10.16 -2.99 1.29
N GLU A 171 -10.79 -2.57 2.39
CA GLU A 171 -11.75 -3.37 3.16
C GLU A 171 -12.92 -3.84 2.29
N THR A 172 -13.47 -2.93 1.49
CA THR A 172 -14.59 -3.22 0.59
C THR A 172 -14.20 -4.25 -0.46
N CYS A 173 -13.01 -4.12 -1.07
CA CYS A 173 -12.53 -5.12 -2.02
C CYS A 173 -12.24 -6.46 -1.34
N GLN A 174 -11.68 -6.46 -0.12
CA GLN A 174 -11.41 -7.70 0.62
C GLN A 174 -12.70 -8.47 0.91
N TYR A 175 -13.75 -7.75 1.31
CA TYR A 175 -15.08 -8.30 1.52
C TYR A 175 -15.68 -8.91 0.23
N PHE A 176 -15.76 -8.15 -0.86
CA PHE A 176 -16.40 -8.63 -2.09
C PHE A 176 -15.63 -9.76 -2.81
N LEU A 177 -14.31 -9.82 -2.59
CA LEU A 177 -13.45 -10.85 -3.17
C LEU A 177 -13.23 -12.04 -2.23
N SER A 178 -13.78 -12.01 -1.00
CA SER A 178 -13.54 -13.00 0.06
C SER A 178 -12.05 -13.31 0.25
N THR A 179 -11.21 -12.28 0.15
CA THR A 179 -9.76 -12.39 0.30
C THR A 179 -9.30 -12.09 1.72
N GLY A 180 -10.22 -11.64 2.58
CA GLY A 180 -10.02 -11.35 3.99
C GLY A 180 -11.32 -10.97 4.70
N ILE A 181 -11.24 -10.83 6.02
CA ILE A 181 -12.30 -10.29 6.85
C ILE A 181 -12.17 -8.77 6.81
N ALA A 182 -13.26 -8.06 6.50
CA ALA A 182 -13.26 -6.61 6.53
C ALA A 182 -13.30 -6.13 7.99
N ASP A 183 -12.35 -5.29 8.39
CA ASP A 183 -12.19 -4.86 9.78
C ASP A 183 -12.15 -3.33 9.91
N ILE A 184 -12.99 -2.81 10.82
CA ILE A 184 -12.99 -1.38 11.15
C ILE A 184 -11.66 -0.94 11.79
N ASP A 185 -10.98 -1.85 12.50
CA ASP A 185 -9.68 -1.56 13.10
C ASP A 185 -8.61 -1.31 12.03
N ASP A 186 -8.62 -2.11 10.95
CA ASP A 186 -7.72 -1.96 9.81
C ASP A 186 -7.94 -0.60 9.13
N LEU A 187 -9.21 -0.17 8.98
CA LEU A 187 -9.55 1.16 8.48
C LEU A 187 -8.97 2.28 9.35
N ILE A 188 -9.10 2.16 10.66
CA ILE A 188 -8.58 3.14 11.63
C ILE A 188 -7.04 3.16 11.58
N PHE A 189 -6.39 2.01 11.63
CA PHE A 189 -4.92 1.89 11.63
C PHE A 189 -4.28 2.39 10.35
N ASN A 190 -4.85 2.05 9.19
CA ASN A 190 -4.41 2.59 7.91
C ASN A 190 -4.57 4.12 7.85
N THR A 191 -5.68 4.66 8.37
CA THR A 191 -5.89 6.11 8.45
C THR A 191 -4.86 6.79 9.35
N ILE A 192 -4.54 6.19 10.50
CA ILE A 192 -3.47 6.64 11.41
C ILE A 192 -2.11 6.57 10.71
N GLY A 193 -1.81 5.48 10.00
CA GLY A 193 -0.59 5.33 9.21
C GLY A 193 -0.42 6.45 8.18
N GLY A 194 -1.49 6.80 7.47
CA GLY A 194 -1.50 7.92 6.53
C GLY A 194 -1.24 9.27 7.20
N LEU A 195 -1.82 9.49 8.37
CA LEU A 195 -1.54 10.68 9.18
C LEU A 195 -0.07 10.74 9.63
N LEU A 196 0.47 9.64 10.16
CA LEU A 196 1.86 9.54 10.61
C LEU A 196 2.85 9.77 9.45
N GLY A 197 2.58 9.19 8.29
CA GLY A 197 3.34 9.43 7.07
C GLY A 197 3.39 10.90 6.67
N PHE A 198 2.24 11.58 6.73
CA PHE A 198 2.15 13.01 6.42
C PHE A 198 2.86 13.89 7.46
N CYS A 199 2.77 13.55 8.74
CA CYS A 199 3.58 14.18 9.79
C CYS A 199 5.08 14.02 9.52
N GLY A 200 5.51 12.82 9.10
CA GLY A 200 6.88 12.56 8.67
C GLY A 200 7.34 13.45 7.50
N TYR A 201 6.46 13.72 6.54
CA TYR A 201 6.71 14.70 5.48
C TYR A 201 6.88 16.13 6.03
N GLY A 202 6.06 16.51 7.01
CA GLY A 202 6.19 17.78 7.72
C GLY A 202 7.57 17.96 8.37
N VAL A 203 8.03 16.93 9.10
CA VAL A 203 9.37 16.89 9.71
C VAL A 203 10.46 16.99 8.64
N TRP A 204 10.37 16.19 7.57
CA TRP A 204 11.33 16.24 6.46
C TRP A 204 11.44 17.64 5.83
N ARG A 205 10.30 18.31 5.62
CA ARG A 205 10.27 19.67 5.09
C ARG A 205 10.91 20.68 6.04
N LEU A 206 10.71 20.52 7.35
CA LEU A 206 11.32 21.36 8.37
C LEU A 206 12.85 21.20 8.38
N VAL A 207 13.34 19.95 8.44
CA VAL A 207 14.77 19.64 8.40
C VAL A 207 15.41 20.22 7.13
N LYS A 208 14.77 20.04 5.97
CA LYS A 208 15.26 20.59 4.69
C LYS A 208 15.31 22.12 4.68
N ARG A 209 14.36 22.80 5.34
CA ARG A 209 14.38 24.26 5.49
C ARG A 209 15.53 24.72 6.38
N ILE A 210 15.75 24.06 7.51
CA ILE A 210 16.83 24.38 8.44
C ILE A 210 18.19 24.20 7.75
N TRP A 211 18.39 23.06 7.07
CA TRP A 211 19.65 22.77 6.38
C TRP A 211 19.97 23.79 5.27
N ARG A 212 18.96 24.26 4.54
CA ARG A 212 19.13 25.31 3.51
C ARG A 212 19.38 26.71 4.06
N LYS A 213 19.09 26.98 5.35
CA LYS A 213 19.39 28.27 5.98
C LYS A 213 20.84 28.35 6.47
N HIS A 214 21.51 27.22 6.66
CA HIS A 214 22.88 27.13 7.18
C HIS A 214 23.92 26.90 6.06
N LYS A 215 23.51 27.01 4.79
CA LYS A 215 24.35 26.89 3.60
C LYS A 215 24.14 28.13 2.74
#